data_AF-A0AAD0PVX1-F1
#
_entry.id   AF-A0AAD0PVX1-F1
#
_cell.length_a   1.000
_cell.length_b   1.000
_cell.length_c   1.000
_cell.angle_alpha   90.00
_cell.angle_beta   90.00
_cell.angle_gamma   90.00
#
_symmetry.space_group_name_H-M   'P 1'
#
loop_
_entity.id
_entity.type
_entity.pdbx_description
1 polymer ?
#
loop_
_entity_poly.entity_id
_entity_poly.type
_entity_poly.pdbx_seq_one_letter_code
_entity_poly.pdbx_strand_id
1 'polypeptide(L)'
;MSTQELYAITYNSDGTEGRGREVTLGYTRSRAVADEIVSDPRFAKYCVMGVHNPESCKKYNVQRANVVIFESASDLWRKEDDALRESALKKLTHQEREALGLV
;
A
#
# COMPACT_ATOMS: atom_id res chain seq x y z
N MET A 1 -4.29 16.75 4.80
CA MET A 1 -4.09 15.31 4.48
C MET A 1 -5.20 14.81 3.57
N SER A 2 -4.81 14.15 2.48
CA SER A 2 -5.74 13.47 1.56
C SER A 2 -5.34 12.01 1.35
N THR A 3 -6.31 11.15 1.07
CA THR A 3 -6.09 9.73 0.75
C THR A 3 -6.50 9.50 -0.70
N GLN A 4 -5.64 8.84 -1.47
CA GLN A 4 -5.91 8.46 -2.86
C GLN A 4 -5.86 6.94 -3.01
N GLU A 5 -6.90 6.37 -3.62
CA GLU A 5 -6.87 4.97 -4.03
C GLU A 5 -6.13 4.86 -5.37
N LEU A 6 -5.01 4.16 -5.37
CA LEU A 6 -4.14 3.97 -6.53
C LEU A 6 -3.77 2.49 -6.69
N TYR A 7 -3.08 2.15 -7.77
CA TYR A 7 -2.50 0.84 -8.00
C TYR A 7 -0.99 0.92 -7.87
N ALA A 8 -0.44 0.26 -6.86
CA ALA A 8 0.99 0.12 -6.67
C ALA A 8 1.56 -0.93 -7.62
N ILE A 9 2.64 -0.59 -8.30
CA ILE A 9 3.48 -1.53 -9.03
C ILE A 9 4.61 -1.93 -8.10
N THR A 10 4.75 -3.22 -7.80
CA THR A 10 5.76 -3.74 -6.87
C THR A 10 6.70 -4.72 -7.56
N TYR A 11 7.87 -4.94 -6.98
CA TYR A 11 8.80 -5.99 -7.40
C TYR A 11 9.62 -6.50 -6.22
N ASN A 12 10.28 -7.64 -6.39
CA ASN A 12 11.17 -8.18 -5.38
C ASN A 12 12.54 -7.48 -5.49
N SER A 13 13.05 -6.93 -4.38
CA SER A 13 14.39 -6.33 -4.33
C SER A 13 15.51 -7.30 -4.71
N ASP A 14 15.29 -8.60 -4.53
CA ASP A 14 16.15 -9.67 -5.00
C ASP A 14 15.58 -10.28 -6.28
N GLY A 15 16.11 -9.84 -7.41
CA GLY A 15 15.80 -10.39 -8.73
C GLY A 15 16.46 -11.73 -9.02
N THR A 16 17.09 -12.40 -8.05
CA THR A 16 17.79 -13.68 -8.24
C THR A 16 17.08 -14.83 -7.53
N GLU A 17 17.08 -14.90 -6.20
CA GLU A 17 16.46 -16.00 -5.45
C GLU A 17 15.00 -15.70 -5.07
N GLY A 18 14.55 -14.46 -5.21
CA GLY A 18 13.21 -14.01 -4.81
C GLY A 18 13.02 -13.94 -3.29
N ARG A 19 14.12 -13.87 -2.52
CA ARG A 19 14.10 -13.80 -1.04
C ARG A 19 14.15 -12.38 -0.50
N GLY A 20 14.22 -11.40 -1.39
CA GLY A 20 14.23 -10.00 -1.04
C GLY A 20 12.86 -9.51 -0.56
N ARG A 21 12.86 -8.31 0.01
CA ARG A 21 11.63 -7.61 0.37
C ARG A 21 10.93 -7.05 -0.87
N GLU A 22 9.62 -6.86 -0.75
CA GLU A 22 8.83 -6.13 -1.74
C GLU A 22 9.25 -4.65 -1.79
N VAL A 23 9.37 -4.11 -3.00
CA VAL A 23 9.68 -2.71 -3.29
C VAL A 23 8.59 -2.16 -4.18
N THR A 24 8.02 -1.02 -3.80
CA THR A 24 7.11 -0.27 -4.67
C THR A 24 7.92 0.53 -5.69
N LEU A 25 7.73 0.22 -6.97
CA LEU A 25 8.33 0.96 -8.08
C LEU A 25 7.61 2.30 -8.31
N GLY A 26 6.29 2.33 -8.16
CA GLY A 26 5.48 3.52 -8.35
C GLY A 26 3.98 3.22 -8.28
N TYR A 27 3.18 4.23 -8.59
CA TYR A 27 1.72 4.16 -8.52
C TYR A 27 1.08 4.59 -9.84
N THR A 28 -0.02 3.97 -10.21
CA THR A 28 -0.88 4.38 -11.32
C THR A 28 -2.30 4.63 -10.83
N ARG A 29 -3.05 5.48 -11.55
CA ARG A 29 -4.48 5.71 -11.25
C ARG A 29 -5.38 4.58 -11.73
N SER A 30 -4.96 3.85 -12.76
CA SER A 30 -5.76 2.80 -13.39
C SER A 30 -5.02 1.48 -13.37
N ARG A 31 -5.76 0.41 -13.05
CA ARG A 31 -5.24 -0.95 -13.12
C ARG A 31 -4.75 -1.31 -14.51
N ALA A 32 -5.47 -0.89 -15.56
CA ALA A 32 -5.10 -1.21 -16.94
C ALA A 32 -3.69 -0.70 -17.28
N VAL A 33 -3.34 0.52 -16.85
CA VAL A 33 -2.02 1.09 -17.05
C VAL A 33 -0.95 0.35 -16.25
N ALA A 34 -1.25 -0.07 -15.01
CA ALA A 34 -0.31 -0.89 -14.24
C ALA A 34 -0.08 -2.25 -14.89
N ASP A 35 -1.16 -2.90 -15.35
CA ASP A 35 -1.11 -4.18 -16.05
C ASP A 35 -0.30 -4.08 -17.35
N GLU A 36 -0.45 -3.00 -18.13
CA GLU A 36 0.36 -2.73 -19.32
C GLU A 36 1.85 -2.59 -18.98
N ILE A 37 2.20 -1.84 -17.93
CA ILE A 37 3.60 -1.64 -17.51
C ILE A 37 4.26 -2.97 -17.12
N VAL A 38 3.60 -3.79 -16.30
CA VAL A 38 4.18 -5.05 -15.82
C VAL A 38 4.18 -6.15 -16.90
N SER A 39 3.33 -5.99 -17.93
CA SER A 39 3.29 -6.88 -19.10
C SER A 39 4.33 -6.53 -20.16
N ASP A 40 4.98 -5.37 -20.08
CA ASP A 40 6.04 -4.99 -21.01
C ASP A 40 7.28 -5.89 -20.81
N PRO A 41 7.88 -6.46 -21.87
CA PRO A 41 9.07 -7.30 -21.76
C PRO A 41 10.26 -6.62 -21.06
N ARG A 42 10.35 -5.29 -21.10
CA ARG A 42 11.39 -4.52 -20.40
C ARG A 42 11.24 -4.60 -18.88
N PHE A 43 10.07 -5.02 -18.38
CA PHE A 43 9.82 -5.28 -16.97
C PHE A 43 10.56 -6.52 -16.47
N ALA A 44 11.07 -7.39 -17.35
CA ALA A 44 11.84 -8.59 -17.01
C ALA A 44 12.99 -8.33 -16.01
N LYS A 45 13.62 -7.15 -16.06
CA LYS A 45 14.70 -6.76 -15.14
C LYS A 45 14.28 -6.68 -13.66
N TYR A 46 12.98 -6.60 -13.39
CA TYR A 46 12.40 -6.60 -12.05
C TYR A 46 11.83 -7.97 -11.65
N CYS A 47 11.87 -8.95 -12.56
CA CYS A 47 11.40 -10.31 -12.31
C CYS A 47 12.52 -11.18 -11.74
N VAL A 48 12.16 -12.13 -10.88
CA VAL A 48 13.09 -13.11 -10.35
C VAL A 48 13.68 -13.93 -11.49
N MET A 49 15.00 -14.08 -11.49
CA MET A 49 15.81 -14.69 -12.55
C MET A 49 15.63 -14.07 -13.95
N GLY A 50 15.10 -12.84 -14.04
CA GLY A 50 14.78 -12.21 -15.32
C GLY A 50 13.64 -12.90 -16.09
N VAL A 51 12.92 -13.84 -15.46
CA VAL A 51 11.86 -14.63 -16.10
C VAL A 51 10.59 -13.80 -16.14
N HIS A 52 10.29 -13.25 -17.32
CA HIS A 52 9.09 -12.46 -17.55
C HIS A 52 7.92 -13.35 -17.97
N ASN A 53 6.83 -13.27 -17.21
CA ASN A 53 5.55 -13.88 -17.55
C ASN A 53 4.45 -12.84 -17.28
N PRO A 54 3.85 -12.25 -18.33
CA PRO A 54 2.86 -11.18 -18.19
C PRO A 54 1.73 -11.50 -17.22
N GLU A 55 1.16 -12.71 -17.29
CA GLU A 55 0.04 -13.11 -16.42
C GLU A 55 0.46 -13.23 -14.95
N SER A 56 1.65 -13.76 -14.70
CA SER A 56 2.22 -13.80 -13.35
C SER A 56 2.53 -12.39 -12.83
N CYS A 57 3.10 -11.53 -13.69
CA CYS A 57 3.45 -10.16 -13.34
C CYS A 57 2.20 -9.34 -12.97
N LYS A 58 1.12 -9.39 -13.77
CA LYS A 58 -0.15 -8.72 -13.43
C LYS A 58 -0.72 -9.18 -12.09
N LYS A 59 -0.60 -10.48 -11.79
CA LYS A 59 -1.17 -11.06 -10.58
C LYS A 59 -0.41 -10.66 -9.32
N TYR A 60 0.93 -10.66 -9.37
CA TYR A 60 1.76 -10.52 -8.17
C TYR A 60 2.39 -9.13 -8.02
N ASN A 61 2.56 -8.37 -9.11
CA ASN A 61 3.25 -7.09 -9.10
C ASN A 61 2.31 -5.87 -9.15
N VAL A 62 0.99 -6.07 -9.17
CA VAL A 62 0.00 -4.98 -9.17
C VAL A 62 -0.96 -5.13 -8.01
N GLN A 63 -0.97 -4.16 -7.10
CA GLN A 63 -1.78 -4.17 -5.89
C GLN A 63 -2.57 -2.87 -5.71
N ARG A 64 -3.76 -2.93 -5.12
CA ARG A 64 -4.48 -1.71 -4.71
C ARG A 64 -3.79 -1.12 -3.49
N ALA A 65 -3.57 0.19 -3.49
CA ALA A 65 -2.89 0.90 -2.42
C ALA A 65 -3.64 2.19 -2.08
N ASN A 66 -3.87 2.40 -0.78
CA ASN A 66 -4.40 3.66 -0.25
C ASN A 66 -3.23 4.55 0.13
N VAL A 67 -2.87 5.47 -0.77
CA VAL A 67 -1.74 6.37 -0.57
C VAL A 67 -2.21 7.59 0.21
N VAL A 68 -1.59 7.81 1.36
CA VAL A 68 -1.86 8.97 2.22
C VAL A 68 -0.86 10.06 1.88
N ILE A 69 -1.37 11.22 1.49
CA ILE A 69 -0.58 12.40 1.14
C ILE A 69 -0.70 13.39 2.30
N PHE A 70 0.42 13.62 2.97
CA PHE A 70 0.54 14.64 4.01
C PHE A 70 0.79 15.99 3.34
N GLU A 71 -0.04 16.98 3.67
CA GLU A 71 0.04 18.34 3.12
C GLU A 71 0.78 19.28 4.07
N SER A 72 0.96 18.85 5.33
CA SER A 72 1.75 19.53 6.34
C SER A 72 2.44 18.51 7.25
N ALA A 73 3.51 18.92 7.95
CA ALA A 73 4.16 18.07 8.96
C ALA A 73 3.19 17.72 10.11
N SER A 74 2.26 18.61 10.44
CA SER A 74 1.24 18.41 11.48
C SER A 74 0.28 17.27 11.14
N ASP A 75 0.07 16.96 9.85
CA ASP A 75 -0.83 15.90 9.43
C ASP A 75 -0.37 14.50 9.90
N LEU A 76 0.95 14.28 9.98
CA LEU A 76 1.50 13.01 10.46
C LEU A 76 1.15 12.78 11.93
N TRP A 77 1.43 13.78 12.77
CA TRP A 77 1.18 13.70 14.20
C TRP A 77 -0.31 13.57 14.52
N ARG A 78 -1.16 14.32 13.81
CA ARG A 78 -2.62 14.17 13.93
C ARG A 78 -3.09 12.74 13.63
N LYS A 79 -2.52 12.11 12.60
CA LYS A 79 -2.86 10.73 12.25
C LYS A 79 -2.44 9.73 13.34
N GLU A 80 -1.29 9.94 13.98
CA GLU A 80 -0.86 9.12 15.11
C GLU A 80 -1.75 9.31 16.34
N ASP A 81 -2.12 10.55 16.65
CA ASP A 81 -3.05 10.88 17.74
C ASP A 81 -4.44 10.25 17.53
N ASP A 82 -4.97 10.34 16.30
CA ASP A 82 -6.24 9.72 15.93
C ASP A 82 -6.18 8.19 16.07
N ALA A 83 -5.08 7.56 15.63
CA ALA A 83 -4.89 6.11 15.77
C ALA A 83 -4.79 5.68 17.25
N LEU A 84 -4.10 6.47 18.07
CA LEU A 84 -4.01 6.23 19.51
C LEU A 84 -5.39 6.36 20.17
N ARG A 85 -6.16 7.39 19.80
CA ARG A 85 -7.53 7.60 20.27
C ARG A 85 -8.42 6.42 19.89
N GLU A 86 -8.40 5.97 18.65
CA GLU A 86 -9.16 4.79 18.23
C GLU A 86 -8.76 3.53 19.01
N SER A 87 -7.46 3.32 19.22
CA SER A 87 -6.99 2.18 20.01
C SER A 87 -7.45 2.26 21.47
N ALA A 88 -7.47 3.45 22.07
CA ALA A 88 -7.97 3.64 23.44
C ALA A 88 -9.47 3.36 23.51
N LEU A 89 -10.24 3.91 22.56
CA LEU A 89 -11.68 3.70 22.47
C LEU A 89 -12.04 2.22 22.31
N LYS A 90 -11.28 1.46 21.52
CA LYS A 90 -11.48 0.00 21.35
C LYS A 90 -11.32 -0.81 22.64
N LYS A 91 -10.54 -0.32 23.61
CA LYS A 91 -10.33 -1.00 24.89
C LYS A 91 -11.46 -0.74 25.89
N LEU A 92 -12.25 0.32 25.69
CA LEU A 92 -13.38 0.63 26.55
C LEU A 92 -14.54 -0.33 26.30
N THR A 93 -15.12 -0.81 27.39
CA THR A 93 -16.41 -1.51 27.40
C THR A 93 -17.55 -0.56 27.03
N HIS A 94 -18.71 -1.11 26.69
CA HIS A 94 -19.90 -0.31 26.36
C HIS A 94 -20.29 0.65 27.49
N GLN A 95 -20.31 0.17 28.74
CA GLN A 95 -20.66 0.98 29.91
C GLN A 95 -19.66 2.12 30.14
N GLU A 96 -18.37 1.88 29.94
CA GLU A 96 -17.35 2.94 30.03
C GLU A 96 -17.49 3.98 28.92
N ARG A 97 -17.91 3.57 27.72
CA ARG A 97 -18.20 4.50 26.62
C ARG A 97 -19.43 5.37 26.90
N GLU A 98 -20.50 4.79 27.45
CA GLU A 98 -21.70 5.54 27.88
C GLU A 98 -21.36 6.52 29.02
N ALA A 99 -20.59 6.09 30.02
CA ALA A 99 -20.16 6.95 31.12
C ALA A 99 -19.31 8.14 30.65
N LEU A 100 -18.59 7.99 29.54
CA LEU A 100 -17.80 9.04 28.89
C LEU A 100 -18.58 9.83 27.82
N GLY A 101 -19.86 9.52 27.58
CA GLY A 101 -20.70 10.19 26.59
C GLY A 101 -20.24 10.00 25.14
N LEU A 102 -19.59 8.87 24.84
CA LEU A 102 -19.04 8.55 23.53
C LEU A 102 -20.02 7.74 22.65
N VAL A 103 -21.14 7.31 23.22
CA VAL A 103 -22.28 6.61 22.59
C VAL A 103 -23.56 7.13 23.22
#